data_AF-A0A536W6Z8-F1
#
_entry.id   AF-A0A536W6Z8-F1
#
_cell.length_a   1.000
_cell.length_b   1.000
_cell.length_c   1.000
_cell.angle_alpha   90.00
_cell.angle_beta   90.00
_cell.angle_gamma   90.00
#
_symmetry.space_group_name_H-M   'P 1'
#
loop_
_entity.id
_entity.type
_entity.pdbx_description
1 polymer ?
#
loop_
_entity_poly.entity_id
_entity_poly.type
_entity_poly.pdbx_seq_one_letter_code
_entity_poly.pdbx_strand_id
1 'polypeptide(L)'
;MRAYLRALDRAERALEADLPKYLPLWRHCVPPEFQDREWDTSRFSRGERFVYKPIPREEFEGVFEQVKRWGLDQHLKERSFDKLVYHASP
;
A
#
# COMPACT_ATOMS: atom_id res chain seq x y z
N MET A 1 10.19 4.61 -12.61
CA MET A 1 9.96 4.41 -11.15
C MET A 1 9.84 5.71 -10.37
N ARG A 2 10.85 6.60 -10.32
CA ARG A 2 10.80 7.85 -9.50
C ARG A 2 9.59 8.77 -9.76
N ALA A 3 9.23 9.02 -11.02
CA ALA A 3 8.08 9.86 -11.35
C ALA A 3 6.74 9.25 -10.88
N TYR A 4 6.61 7.93 -10.98
CA TYR A 4 5.45 7.18 -10.51
C TYR A 4 5.30 7.30 -8.98
N LEU A 5 6.38 7.07 -8.23
CA LEU A 5 6.39 7.21 -6.76
C LEU A 5 6.02 8.63 -6.31
N ARG A 6 6.54 9.67 -7.00
CA ARG A 6 6.17 11.06 -6.74
C ARG A 6 4.70 11.37 -7.06
N ALA A 7 4.11 10.69 -8.04
CA ALA A 7 2.69 10.85 -8.34
C ALA A 7 1.83 10.26 -7.22
N LEU A 8 2.22 9.09 -6.72
CA LEU A 8 1.51 8.45 -5.60
C LEU A 8 1.67 9.23 -4.29
N ASP A 9 2.85 9.74 -3.95
CA ASP A 9 3.04 10.59 -2.76
C ASP A 9 2.16 11.86 -2.81
N ARG A 10 1.99 12.46 -4.00
CA ARG A 10 1.06 13.58 -4.20
C ARG A 10 -0.40 13.16 -3.98
N ALA A 11 -0.78 11.99 -4.48
CA ALA A 11 -2.13 11.45 -4.25
C ALA A 11 -2.38 11.17 -2.76
N GLU A 12 -1.40 10.62 -2.04
CA GLU A 12 -1.45 10.42 -0.59
C GLU A 12 -1.71 11.72 0.17
N ARG A 13 -0.93 12.76 -0.11
CA ARG A 13 -1.11 14.08 0.51
C ARG A 13 -2.46 14.70 0.19
N ALA A 14 -2.96 14.50 -1.03
CA ALA A 14 -4.28 14.99 -1.43
C ALA A 14 -5.40 14.28 -0.65
N LEU A 15 -5.32 12.96 -0.51
CA LEU A 15 -6.27 12.16 0.28
C LEU A 15 -6.23 12.51 1.77
N GLU A 16 -5.05 12.77 2.32
CA GLU A 16 -4.89 13.18 3.73
C GLU A 16 -5.47 14.58 4.00
N ALA A 17 -5.33 15.51 3.04
CA ALA A 17 -5.84 16.86 3.17
C ALA A 17 -7.37 16.94 3.12
N ASP A 18 -8.02 16.13 2.28
CA ASP A 18 -9.48 16.15 2.10
C ASP A 18 -10.01 14.81 1.57
N LEU A 19 -10.07 13.81 2.45
CA LEU A 19 -10.59 12.49 2.08
C LEU A 19 -12.05 12.53 1.58
N PRO A 20 -13.00 13.24 2.24
CA PRO A 20 -14.40 13.26 1.82
C PRO A 20 -14.60 13.67 0.35
N LYS A 21 -13.78 14.58 -0.18
CA LYS A 21 -13.80 14.98 -1.59
C LYS A 21 -13.53 13.83 -2.57
N TYR A 22 -12.73 12.84 -2.18
CA TYR A 22 -12.32 11.74 -3.08
C TYR A 22 -13.15 10.47 -2.89
N LEU A 23 -13.90 10.32 -1.79
CA LEU A 23 -14.74 9.13 -1.57
C LEU A 23 -15.73 8.83 -2.71
N PRO A 24 -16.40 9.83 -3.34
CA PRO A 24 -17.29 9.55 -4.47
C PRO A 24 -16.61 8.94 -5.70
N LEU A 25 -15.27 9.01 -5.80
CA LEU A 25 -14.51 8.42 -6.91
C LEU A 25 -14.49 6.89 -6.87
N TRP A 26 -14.87 6.27 -5.74
CA TRP A 26 -15.04 4.81 -5.63
C TRP A 26 -15.96 4.23 -6.69
N ARG A 27 -16.89 5.02 -7.26
CA ARG A 27 -17.72 4.61 -8.41
C ARG A 27 -16.91 4.07 -9.60
N HIS A 28 -15.67 4.54 -9.79
CA HIS A 28 -14.80 4.09 -10.88
C HIS A 28 -14.16 2.73 -10.60
N CYS A 29 -14.21 2.26 -9.35
CA CYS A 29 -13.67 0.99 -8.90
C CYS A 29 -14.76 -0.09 -8.73
N VAL A 30 -16.04 0.26 -8.91
CA VAL A 30 -17.16 -0.69 -8.83
C VAL A 30 -17.18 -1.55 -10.10
N PRO A 31 -17.02 -2.89 -9.99
CA PRO A 31 -17.09 -3.78 -11.13
C PRO A 31 -18.45 -3.67 -11.85
N PRO A 32 -18.49 -3.83 -13.19
CA PRO A 32 -19.72 -3.67 -13.98
C PRO A 32 -20.94 -4.45 -13.46
N GLU A 33 -20.73 -5.67 -12.97
CA GLU A 33 -21.76 -6.55 -12.42
C GLU A 33 -22.41 -6.02 -11.12
N PHE A 34 -21.84 -4.99 -10.49
CA PHE A 34 -22.36 -4.39 -9.27
C PHE A 34 -22.77 -2.91 -9.44
N GLN A 35 -22.91 -2.44 -10.67
CA GLN A 35 -23.36 -1.07 -10.96
C GLN A 35 -24.89 -0.90 -10.88
N ASP A 36 -25.62 -1.98 -10.68
CA ASP A 36 -27.08 -2.03 -10.60
C ASP A 36 -27.68 -1.53 -9.27
N ARG A 37 -26.83 -1.15 -8.32
CA ARG A 37 -27.21 -0.73 -6.96
C ARG A 37 -26.52 0.57 -6.56
N GLU A 38 -27.14 1.28 -5.63
CA GLU A 38 -26.53 2.46 -5.03
C GLU A 38 -25.45 2.06 -4.01
N TRP A 39 -24.33 2.78 -4.05
CA TRP A 39 -23.22 2.61 -3.14
C TRP A 39 -23.07 3.86 -2.26
N ASP A 40 -23.24 3.70 -0.95
CA ASP A 40 -22.97 4.77 0.02
C ASP A 40 -21.46 4.89 0.26
N THR A 41 -20.78 5.66 -0.60
CA THR A 41 -19.33 5.88 -0.52
C THR A 41 -18.92 6.67 0.72
N SER A 42 -19.84 7.30 1.45
CA SER A 42 -19.50 8.01 2.70
C SER A 42 -19.01 7.07 3.80
N ARG A 43 -19.39 5.79 3.71
CA ARG A 43 -18.95 4.73 4.63
C ARG A 43 -17.62 4.10 4.24
N PHE A 44 -17.08 4.48 3.07
CA PHE A 44 -15.86 3.88 2.56
C PHE A 44 -14.65 4.55 3.19
N SER A 45 -13.54 3.82 3.22
CA SER A 45 -12.25 4.38 3.60
C SER A 45 -11.47 4.79 2.36
N ARG A 46 -10.31 5.40 2.59
CA ARG A 46 -9.33 5.72 1.56
C ARG A 46 -8.79 4.51 0.77
N GLY A 47 -9.13 3.28 1.17
CA GLY A 47 -8.54 2.07 0.60
C GLY A 47 -7.10 1.88 1.04
N GLU A 48 -6.22 1.48 0.12
CA GLU A 48 -4.80 1.27 0.40
C GLU A 48 -4.08 2.59 0.72
N ARG A 49 -3.15 2.51 1.67
CA ARG A 49 -2.23 3.62 2.01
C ARG A 49 -0.84 3.28 1.53
N PHE A 50 -0.31 4.13 0.65
CA PHE A 50 1.08 4.01 0.22
C PHE A 50 2.00 4.76 1.19
N VAL A 51 2.88 4.02 1.86
CA VAL A 51 3.89 4.59 2.77
C VAL A 51 5.27 4.45 2.12
N TYR A 52 5.83 5.58 1.67
CA TYR A 52 7.15 5.64 1.03
C TYR A 52 8.29 5.76 2.04
N LYS A 53 8.30 4.87 3.03
CA LYS A 53 9.39 4.77 4.00
C LYS A 53 10.06 3.41 3.87
N PRO A 54 11.40 3.34 3.97
CA PRO A 54 12.06 2.05 4.06
C PRO A 54 11.51 1.30 5.29
N ILE A 55 11.26 0.01 5.13
CA ILE A 55 10.87 -0.86 6.25
C ILE A 55 12.01 -0.80 7.28
N PRO A 56 11.74 -0.52 8.57
CA PRO A 56 12.75 -0.58 9.61
C PRO A 56 13.41 -1.97 9.64
N ARG A 57 14.73 -2.02 9.84
CA ARG A 57 15.45 -3.30 9.92
C ARG A 57 14.86 -4.23 10.98
N GLU A 58 14.52 -3.68 12.14
CA GLU A 58 13.91 -4.40 13.25
C GLU A 58 12.57 -5.04 12.87
N GLU A 59 11.73 -4.32 12.13
CA GLU A 59 10.44 -4.83 11.65
C GLU A 59 10.64 -5.97 10.65
N PHE A 60 11.58 -5.80 9.71
CA PHE A 60 11.95 -6.84 8.76
C PHE A 60 12.44 -8.12 9.45
N GLU A 61 13.36 -7.98 10.40
CA GLU A 61 13.91 -9.11 11.15
C GLU A 61 12.82 -9.82 11.95
N GLY A 62 11.94 -9.06 12.62
CA GLY A 62 10.79 -9.60 13.34
C GLY A 62 9.84 -10.40 12.44
N VAL A 63 9.51 -9.89 11.26
CA VAL A 63 8.69 -10.61 10.27
C VAL A 63 9.39 -11.89 9.80
N PHE A 64 10.69 -11.81 9.52
CA PHE A 64 11.47 -12.99 9.08
C PHE A 64 11.51 -14.09 10.14
N GLU A 65 11.61 -13.73 11.42
CA GLU A 65 11.52 -14.71 12.50
C GLU A 65 10.14 -15.39 12.55
N GLN A 66 9.05 -14.66 12.30
CA GLN A 66 7.73 -15.29 12.19
C GLN A 66 7.64 -16.22 10.98
N VAL A 67 8.16 -15.82 9.82
CA VAL A 67 8.17 -16.65 8.61
C VAL A 67 8.94 -17.96 8.85
N LYS A 68 10.11 -17.90 9.51
CA LYS A 68 10.87 -19.09 9.91
C LYS A 68 10.09 -19.96 10.90
N ARG A 69 9.49 -19.35 11.93
CA ARG A 69 8.68 -20.05 12.93
C ARG A 69 7.54 -20.86 12.30
N TRP A 70 6.96 -20.34 11.22
CA TRP A 70 5.87 -20.98 10.49
C TRP A 70 6.38 -21.97 9.42
N GLY A 71 7.69 -22.14 9.29
CA GLY A 71 8.29 -23.01 8.28
C GLY A 71 7.91 -22.59 6.88
N LEU A 72 7.94 -21.28 6.58
CA LEU A 72 7.62 -20.71 5.27
C LEU A 72 8.85 -20.16 4.55
N ASP A 73 10.01 -20.11 5.22
CA ASP A 73 11.21 -19.46 4.70
C ASP A 73 11.79 -20.18 3.47
N GLN A 74 11.53 -21.48 3.30
CA GLN A 74 11.92 -22.24 2.10
C GLN A 74 11.31 -21.70 0.80
N HIS A 75 10.22 -20.94 0.88
CA HIS A 75 9.57 -20.34 -0.28
C HIS A 75 10.16 -18.97 -0.66
N LEU A 76 11.04 -18.40 0.17
CA LEU A 76 11.66 -17.10 -0.08
C LEU A 76 12.89 -17.21 -0.97
N LYS A 77 12.85 -16.53 -2.12
CA LYS A 77 13.98 -16.44 -3.06
C LYS A 77 15.09 -15.50 -2.58
N GLU A 78 14.75 -14.46 -1.83
CA GLU A 78 15.69 -13.47 -1.31
C GLU A 78 15.40 -13.23 0.18
N ARG A 79 16.47 -13.15 0.98
CA ARG A 79 16.41 -13.04 2.45
C ARG A 79 17.23 -11.87 2.99
N SER A 80 17.98 -11.19 2.13
CA SER A 80 18.78 -10.02 2.49
C SER A 80 17.92 -8.77 2.53
N PHE A 81 17.87 -8.13 3.70
CA PHE A 81 17.25 -6.81 3.89
C PHE A 81 17.74 -5.79 2.86
N ASP A 82 19.07 -5.68 2.69
CA ASP A 82 19.68 -4.64 1.86
C ASP A 82 19.36 -4.82 0.36
N LYS A 83 18.99 -6.03 -0.06
CA LYS A 83 18.55 -6.31 -1.43
C LYS A 83 17.03 -6.13 -1.62
N LEU A 84 16.26 -6.13 -0.54
CA LEU A 84 14.80 -6.00 -0.56
C LEU A 84 14.34 -4.57 -0.29
N VAL A 85 15.11 -3.79 0.46
CA VAL A 85 14.78 -2.40 0.76
C VAL A 85 15.17 -1.48 -0.38
N TYR A 86 14.16 -0.80 -0.92
CA TYR A 86 14.39 0.27 -1.87
C TYR A 86 14.73 1.57 -1.13
N HIS A 87 16.00 1.97 -1.19
CA HIS A 87 16.40 3.33 -0.84
C HIS A 87 16.14 4.25 -2.02
N ALA A 88 15.09 5.07 -1.95
CA ALA A 88 14.99 6.21 -2.84
C ALA A 88 16.14 7.16 -2.51
N SER A 89 17.24 7.13 -3.27
CA SER A 89 18.27 8.16 -3.13
C SER A 89 17.66 9.55 -3.34
N PRO A 90 18.08 10.56 -2.55
CA PRO A 90 17.58 11.94 -2.67
C PRO A 90 17.62 12.48 -4.10
#